data_AF-A0AAJ1PP08-F1
#
_entry.id   AF-A0AAJ1PP08-F1
#
_cell.length_a   1.000
_cell.length_b   1.000
_cell.length_c   1.000
_cell.angle_alpha   90.00
_cell.angle_beta   90.00
_cell.angle_gamma   90.00
#
_symmetry.space_group_name_H-M   'P 1'
#
loop_
_entity.id
_entity.type
_entity.pdbx_description
1 polymer ?
#
loop_
_entity_poly.entity_id
_entity_poly.type
_entity_poly.pdbx_seq_one_letter_code
_entity_poly.pdbx_strand_id
1 'polypeptide(L)' 'MILRCSFCGGRLSPGRGKMLVLKSGTIRYFCSKKCEKNWKMGRDPKKVKWVKFSEKKE' A
#
# COMPACT_ATOMS: atom_id res chain seq x y z
N MET A 1 15.27 -8.97 4.76
CA MET A 1 14.52 -7.72 5.04
C MET A 1 13.34 -7.62 4.08
N ILE A 2 12.10 -7.78 4.56
CA ILE A 2 10.89 -7.78 3.73
C ILE A 2 10.08 -6.53 4.08
N LEU A 3 9.82 -5.68 3.10
CA LEU A 3 8.99 -4.51 3.27
C LEU A 3 7.52 -4.85 2.97
N ARG A 4 6.56 -4.11 3.51
CA ARG A 4 5.13 -4.34 3.25
C ARG A 4 4.50 -3.17 2.52
N CYS A 5 3.65 -3.47 1.53
CA CYS A 5 2.90 -2.47 0.79
C CYS A 5 1.86 -1.83 1.71
N SER A 6 1.87 -0.51 1.86
CA SER A 6 0.93 0.23 2.70
C SER A 6 -0.52 0.16 2.18
N PHE A 7 -0.71 -0.15 0.89
CA PHE A 7 -2.04 -0.32 0.29
C PHE A 7 -2.54 -1.77 0.34
N CYS A 8 -1.85 -2.71 -0.33
CA CYS A 8 -2.35 -4.08 -0.50
C CYS A 8 -1.88 -5.09 0.56
N GLY A 9 -0.95 -4.72 1.44
CA GLY A 9 -0.36 -5.63 2.43
C GLY A 9 0.60 -6.68 1.85
N GLY A 10 0.85 -6.64 0.53
CA GLY A 10 1.79 -7.54 -0.13
C GLY A 10 3.23 -7.36 0.34
N ARG A 11 4.03 -8.42 0.26
CA ARG A 11 5.47 -8.40 0.53
C ARG A 11 6.21 -7.73 -0.62
N LEU A 12 7.11 -6.81 -0.31
CA LEU A 12 8.06 -6.19 -1.23
C LEU A 12 9.46 -6.72 -0.91
N SER A 13 10.07 -7.33 -1.91
CA SER A 13 11.50 -7.64 -1.91
C SER A 13 12.32 -6.36 -2.08
N PRO A 14 13.56 -6.32 -1.54
CA PRO A 14 14.46 -5.18 -1.75
C PRO A 14 14.66 -4.93 -3.25
N GLY A 15 14.76 -3.66 -3.64
CA GLY A 15 14.89 -3.25 -5.04
C GLY A 15 13.57 -3.25 -5.85
N ARG A 16 12.42 -3.58 -5.24
CA ARG A 16 11.10 -3.48 -5.89
C ARG A 16 10.16 -2.51 -5.19
N GLY A 17 9.25 -1.95 -5.98
CA GLY A 17 8.20 -1.05 -5.53
C GLY A 17 8.60 0.40 -5.60
N LYS A 18 7.83 1.25 -4.91
CA LYS A 18 8.04 2.69 -4.82
C LYS A 18 7.80 3.19 -3.41
N MET A 19 8.56 4.20 -3.02
CA MET A 19 8.37 4.95 -1.79
C MET A 19 7.78 6.31 -2.14
N LEU A 20 6.63 6.64 -1.54
CA LEU A 20 6.02 7.95 -1.62
C LEU A 20 6.10 8.62 -0.26
N VAL A 21 6.67 9.82 -0.23
CA VAL A 21 6.74 10.65 0.98
C VAL A 21 5.67 11.73 0.85
N LEU A 22 4.76 11.79 1.82
CA LEU A 22 3.72 12.82 1.86
C LEU A 22 4.27 14.12 2.44
N LYS A 23 3.58 15.23 2.17
CA LYS A 23 3.91 16.54 2.78
C LYS A 23 3.89 16.51 4.31
N SER A 24 3.09 15.60 4.91
CA SER A 24 3.06 15.34 6.35
C SER A 24 4.27 14.58 6.89
N GLY A 25 5.25 14.23 6.04
CA GLY A 25 6.39 13.38 6.39
C GLY A 25 6.06 11.87 6.43
N THR A 26 4.80 11.49 6.22
CA THR A 26 4.41 10.08 6.23
C THR A 26 4.96 9.34 5.01
N ILE A 27 5.68 8.24 5.25
CA ILE A 27 6.22 7.38 4.19
C ILE A 27 5.21 6.27 3.88
N ARG A 28 4.89 6.09 2.60
CA ARG A 28 4.02 5.02 2.09
C ARG A 28 4.78 4.20 1.06
N TYR A 29 4.67 2.88 1.18
CA TYR A 29 5.31 1.96 0.25
C TYR A 29 4.28 1.29 -0.66
N PHE A 30 4.56 1.25 -1.96
CA PHE A 30 3.68 0.66 -2.96
C PHE A 30 4.40 -0.45 -3.73
N CYS A 31 3.75 -1.62 -3.85
CA CYS A 31 4.31 -2.72 -4.65
C CYS A 31 4.15 -2.50 -6.16
N SER A 32 3.15 -1.73 -6.59
CA SER A 32 2.78 -1.57 -8.00
C SER A 32 2.06 -0.25 -8.28
N LYS A 33 2.04 0.17 -9.56
CA LYS A 33 1.26 1.33 -10.03
C LYS A 33 -0.24 1.19 -9.71
N LYS A 34 -0.78 -0.03 -9.64
CA LYS A 34 -2.18 -0.30 -9.25
C LYS A 34 -2.47 0.22 -7.84
N CYS A 35 -1.56 -0.03 -6.90
CA CYS A 35 -1.69 0.42 -5.52
C CYS A 35 -1.55 1.94 -5.40
N GLU A 36 -0.61 2.53 -6.13
CA GLU A 36 -0.41 3.99 -6.17
C GLU A 36 -1.67 4.70 -6.73
N LYS A 37 -2.22 4.22 -7.85
CA LYS A 37 -3.42 4.79 -8.47
C LYS A 37 -4.64 4.69 -7.56
N ASN A 38 -4.89 3.52 -6.96
CA ASN A 38 -6.03 3.37 -6.05
C ASN A 38 -5.90 4.28 -4.81
N TRP A 39 -4.68 4.44 -4.28
CA TRP A 39 -4.44 5.35 -3.17
C TRP A 39 -4.65 6.82 -3.58
N LYS A 40 -4.15 7.22 -4.76
CA LYS A 40 -4.39 8.56 -5.33
C LYS A 40 -5.86 8.85 -5.60
N MET A 41 -6.64 7.83 -5.95
CA MET A 41 -8.09 7.92 -6.12
C MET A 41 -8.85 8.01 -4.77
N GLY A 42 -8.16 8.02 -3.63
CA GLY A 42 -8.80 8.08 -2.31
C GLY A 42 -9.56 6.81 -1.93
N ARG A 43 -9.29 5.66 -2.58
CA ARG A 43 -9.96 4.41 -2.23
C ARG A 43 -9.43 3.88 -0.90
N ASP A 44 -10.34 3.60 0.02
CA ASP A 44 -10.00 2.91 1.26
C ASP A 44 -9.56 1.46 0.96
N PRO A 45 -8.33 1.04 1.35
CA PRO A 45 -7.89 -0.33 1.12
C PRO A 45 -8.77 -1.37 1.83
N LYS A 46 -9.45 -0.98 2.92
CA LYS A 46 -10.42 -1.80 3.66
C LYS A 46 -11.68 -2.14 2.85
N LYS A 47 -12.08 -1.26 1.93
CA LYS A 47 -13.28 -1.44 1.09
C LYS A 47 -12.97 -2.15 -0.22
N VAL A 48 -11.70 -2.42 -0.51
CA VAL A 48 -11.25 -2.99 -1.78
C VAL A 48 -11.07 -4.49 -1.64
N LYS A 49 -11.98 -5.27 -2.23
CA LYS A 49 -12.05 -6.75 -2.10
C LYS A 49 -10.75 -7.50 -2.44
N TRP A 50 -9.92 -6.98 -3.35
CA TRP A 50 -8.68 -7.67 -3.77
C TRP A 50 -7.48 -7.42 -2.86
N VAL A 51 -7.61 -6.51 -1.89
CA VAL A 51 -6.52 -6.11 -0.99
C VAL A 51 -6.54 -7.01 0.25
N LYS A 52 -5.37 -7.54 0.62
CA LYS A 52 -5.20 -8.46 1.76
C LYS A 52 -5.33 -7.78 3.14
N PHE A 53 -5.67 -6.50 3.19
CA PHE A 53 -5.96 -5.76 4.43
C PHE A 53 -7.43 -5.89 4.87
N SER A 54 -8.24 -6.69 4.17
CA SER A 54 -9.68 -6.82 4.40
C SER A 54 -10.07 -7.43 5.76
N GLU A 55 -9.16 -8.01 6.52
CA GLU A 55 -9.50 -8.63 7.81
C GLU A 55 -8.57 -8.19 8.94
N LYS A 56 -9.09 -7.27 9.77
CA LYS A 56 -9.00 -7.23 11.24
C LYS A 56 -9.71 -5.96 11.73
N LYS A 57 -11.03 -6.03 11.80
CA LYS A 57 -11.77 -5.43 12.93
C LYS A 57 -11.97 -6.60 13.89
N GLU A 58 -11.21 -6.63 14.97
CA GLU A 58 -11.69 -7.18 16.24
C GLU A 58 -12.30 -6.00 17.00
#